data_AF-A0A5C6BPG1-F1
#
_entry.id   AF-A0A5C6BPG1-F1
#
_cell.length_a   1.000
_cell.length_b   1.000
_cell.length_c   1.000
_cell.angle_alpha   90.00
_cell.angle_beta   90.00
_cell.angle_gamma   90.00
#
_symmetry.space_group_name_H-M   'P 1'
#
loop_
_entity.id
_entity.type
_entity.pdbx_description
1 polymer ?
#
loop_
_entity_poly.entity_id
_entity_poly.type
_entity_poly.pdbx_seq_one_letter_code
_entity_poly.pdbx_strand_id
1 'polypeptide(L)'
;MLRFEETAFWVLHRGKEYGPFDYQWSKDLHGIELMFEGDKFGEFIGQHQLHADLSYYQLPRKVATVASIVLGSVVYGIRQGWNHERRIQFAHENLRNKPSSL
;
A
#
# COMPACT_ATOMS: atom_id res chain seq x y z
N MET A 1 -0.64 -4.95 -12.18
CA MET A 1 -1.10 -3.57 -12.46
C MET A 1 -1.81 -3.05 -11.22
N LEU A 2 -1.83 -1.74 -10.99
CA LEU A 2 -2.56 -1.14 -9.87
C LEU A 2 -3.71 -0.28 -10.35
N ARG A 3 -4.80 -0.30 -9.58
CA ARG A 3 -5.93 0.62 -9.70
C ARG A 3 -6.13 1.29 -8.35
N PHE A 4 -6.37 2.61 -8.34
CA PHE A 4 -6.69 3.38 -7.15
C PHE A 4 -8.13 3.89 -7.26
N GLU A 5 -8.87 3.89 -6.16
CA GLU A 5 -10.24 4.44 -6.06
C GLU A 5 -10.38 5.04 -4.66
N GLU A 6 -10.59 6.36 -4.61
CA GLU A 6 -10.57 7.14 -3.36
C GLU A 6 -9.31 6.85 -2.51
N THR A 7 -9.49 6.19 -1.36
CA THR A 7 -8.42 5.81 -0.43
C THR A 7 -7.91 4.39 -0.63
N ALA A 8 -8.60 3.59 -1.44
CA ALA A 8 -8.31 2.20 -1.66
C ALA A 8 -7.43 1.98 -2.89
N PHE A 9 -6.72 0.85 -2.91
CA PHE A 9 -6.11 0.34 -4.13
C PHE A 9 -6.30 -1.16 -4.30
N TRP A 10 -6.15 -1.61 -5.55
CA TRP A 10 -6.23 -3.00 -5.97
C TRP A 10 -4.99 -3.41 -6.74
N VAL A 11 -4.57 -4.64 -6.50
CA VAL A 11 -3.47 -5.29 -7.21
C VAL A 11 -4.04 -6.29 -8.20
N LEU A 12 -3.88 -6.02 -9.49
CA LEU A 12 -4.14 -7.00 -10.54
C LEU A 12 -2.90 -7.88 -10.78
N HIS A 13 -3.05 -9.18 -10.52
CA HIS A 13 -2.04 -10.20 -10.77
C HIS A 13 -2.64 -11.39 -11.53
N ARG A 14 -2.06 -11.71 -12.70
CA ARG A 14 -2.52 -12.82 -13.58
C ARG A 14 -4.02 -12.76 -13.91
N GLY A 15 -4.53 -11.56 -14.19
CA GLY A 15 -5.95 -11.34 -14.50
C GLY A 15 -6.90 -11.38 -13.29
N LYS A 16 -6.40 -11.64 -12.08
CA LYS A 16 -7.17 -11.60 -10.84
C LYS A 16 -6.89 -10.31 -10.07
N GLU A 17 -7.94 -9.66 -9.60
CA GLU A 17 -7.88 -8.46 -8.76
C GLU A 17 -7.84 -8.87 -7.27
N TYR A 18 -7.00 -8.19 -6.48
CA TYR A 18 -6.84 -8.39 -5.04
C TYR A 18 -6.92 -7.02 -4.33
N GLY A 19 -7.77 -6.90 -3.31
CA GLY A 19 -8.15 -5.65 -2.64
C GLY A 19 -9.69 -5.54 -2.46
N PRO A 20 -10.24 -4.45 -1.89
CA PRO A 20 -9.59 -3.18 -1.59
C PRO A 20 -8.69 -3.24 -0.37
N PHE A 21 -7.51 -2.61 -0.47
CA PHE A 21 -6.69 -2.28 0.69
C PHE A 21 -6.95 -0.82 1.06
N ASP A 22 -7.51 -0.58 2.25
CA ASP A 22 -7.82 0.78 2.71
C ASP A 22 -6.64 1.39 3.47
N TYR A 23 -6.32 2.62 3.13
CA TYR A 23 -5.29 3.42 3.80
C TYR A 23 -5.88 4.79 4.08
N GLN A 24 -5.76 5.32 5.29
CA GLN A 24 -6.17 6.70 5.56
C GLN A 24 -5.06 7.69 5.13
N TRP A 25 -5.35 8.61 4.20
CA TRP A 25 -4.34 9.38 3.46
C TRP A 25 -3.86 10.72 4.11
N SER A 26 -3.72 10.81 5.46
CA SER A 26 -3.10 11.92 6.29
C SER A 26 -4.07 12.49 7.35
N LYS A 27 -3.67 12.85 8.61
CA LYS A 27 -2.62 13.84 8.96
C LYS A 27 -1.53 13.46 9.99
N ASP A 28 -1.84 12.62 10.98
CA ASP A 28 -1.00 12.43 12.18
C ASP A 28 -0.82 10.93 12.59
N LEU A 29 -1.10 10.01 11.64
CA LEU A 29 -0.74 8.59 11.42
C LEU A 29 -0.64 7.55 12.58
N HIS A 30 -0.80 7.91 13.85
CA HIS A 30 -0.87 6.95 14.95
C HIS A 30 -2.20 6.17 14.90
N GLY A 31 -2.15 4.84 14.93
CA GLY A 31 -3.35 3.99 14.93
C GLY A 31 -3.95 3.66 13.56
N ILE A 32 -3.22 3.88 12.45
CA ILE A 32 -3.68 3.43 11.14
C ILE A 32 -3.55 1.91 11.04
N GLU A 33 -4.70 1.27 10.84
CA GLU A 33 -4.83 -0.15 10.57
C GLU A 33 -4.95 -0.36 9.06
N LEU A 34 -4.29 -1.40 8.58
CA LEU A 34 -4.43 -1.85 7.20
C LEU A 34 -5.48 -2.93 7.16
N MET A 35 -6.57 -2.67 6.44
CA MET A 35 -7.73 -3.53 6.41
C MET A 35 -7.90 -4.18 5.03
N PHE A 36 -8.27 -5.45 5.02
CA PHE A 36 -8.69 -6.17 3.82
C PHE A 36 -9.89 -7.06 4.19
N GLU A 37 -11.02 -6.88 3.50
CA GLU A 37 -12.29 -7.58 3.78
C GLU A 37 -12.77 -7.48 5.25
N GLY A 38 -12.42 -6.39 5.95
CA GLY A 38 -12.77 -6.18 7.35
C GLY A 38 -11.75 -6.75 8.36
N ASP A 39 -10.73 -7.46 7.88
CA ASP A 39 -9.65 -8.01 8.69
C ASP A 39 -8.43 -7.09 8.67
N LYS A 40 -7.84 -6.86 9.85
CA LYS A 40 -6.58 -6.12 9.99
C LYS A 40 -5.40 -7.01 9.63
N PHE A 41 -4.59 -6.58 8.67
CA PHE A 41 -3.39 -7.31 8.23
C PHE A 41 -2.08 -6.56 8.48
N GLY A 42 -2.14 -5.32 8.92
CA GLY A 42 -0.96 -4.54 9.23
C GLY A 42 -1.28 -3.26 9.97
N GLU A 43 -0.23 -2.62 10.47
CA GLU A 43 -0.32 -1.37 11.20
C GLU A 43 1.02 -0.64 11.24
N PHE A 44 0.97 0.67 11.50
CA PHE A 44 2.14 1.45 11.83
C PHE A 44 2.47 1.30 13.30
N ILE A 45 3.62 0.70 13.60
CA ILE A 45 4.12 0.51 14.98
C ILE A 45 5.05 1.64 15.42
N GLY A 46 5.42 2.55 14.51
CA GLY A 46 6.24 3.72 14.82
C GLY A 46 6.38 4.67 13.62
N GLN A 47 7.04 5.81 13.81
CA GLN A 47 7.17 6.85 12.78
C GLN A 47 7.71 6.33 11.43
N HIS A 48 8.55 5.30 11.44
CA HIS A 48 9.15 4.74 10.23
C HIS A 48 9.01 3.21 10.15
N GLN A 49 8.19 2.63 11.03
CA GLN A 49 8.08 1.18 11.16
C GLN A 49 6.65 0.75 10.87
N LEU A 50 6.54 -0.13 9.88
CA LEU A 50 5.32 -0.77 9.46
C LEU A 50 5.46 -2.27 9.72
N HIS A 51 4.45 -2.86 10.36
CA HIS A 51 4.28 -4.30 10.39
C HIS A 51 3.09 -4.67 9.50
N ALA A 52 3.26 -5.66 8.62
CA ALA A 52 2.18 -6.19 7.81
C ALA A 52 2.42 -7.69 7.58
N ASP A 53 1.42 -8.51 7.93
CA ASP A 53 1.41 -9.94 7.66
C ASP A 53 0.23 -10.26 6.73
N LEU A 54 0.56 -10.54 5.48
CA LEU A 54 -0.39 -10.94 4.44
C LEU A 54 -0.40 -12.45 4.21
N SER A 55 0.32 -13.23 5.03
CA SER A 55 0.47 -14.68 4.86
C SER A 55 -0.88 -15.41 4.97
N TYR A 56 -1.77 -14.90 5.83
CA TYR A 56 -3.13 -15.42 6.03
C TYR A 56 -3.93 -15.52 4.73
N TYR A 57 -3.83 -14.51 3.85
CA TYR A 57 -4.58 -14.47 2.59
C TYR A 57 -3.95 -15.31 1.47
N GLN A 58 -2.83 -15.99 1.74
CA GLN A 58 -2.09 -16.81 0.78
C GLN A 58 -1.83 -16.10 -0.56
N LEU A 59 -1.68 -14.77 -0.50
CA LEU A 59 -1.47 -13.96 -1.69
C LEU A 59 -0.08 -14.27 -2.28
N PRO A 60 0.06 -14.24 -3.62
CA PRO A 60 1.37 -14.33 -4.24
C PRO A 60 2.30 -13.26 -3.66
N ARG A 61 3.55 -13.60 -3.35
CA ARG A 61 4.56 -12.65 -2.82
C ARG A 61 4.59 -11.33 -3.60
N LYS A 62 4.43 -11.40 -4.94
CA LYS A 62 4.37 -10.21 -5.81
C LYS A 62 3.26 -9.23 -5.42
N VAL A 63 2.10 -9.72 -4.97
CA VAL A 63 1.00 -8.88 -4.49
C VAL A 63 1.39 -8.18 -3.20
N ALA A 64 1.91 -8.91 -2.21
CA ALA A 64 2.39 -8.33 -0.96
C ALA A 64 3.48 -7.26 -1.21
N THR A 65 4.47 -7.55 -2.06
CA THR A 65 5.52 -6.58 -2.42
C THR A 65 4.95 -5.34 -3.10
N VAL A 66 3.91 -5.48 -3.94
CA VAL A 66 3.24 -4.32 -4.57
C VAL A 66 2.50 -3.51 -3.52
N ALA A 67 1.72 -4.15 -2.66
CA ALA A 67 0.98 -3.47 -1.61
C ALA A 67 1.93 -2.69 -0.67
N SER A 68 3.03 -3.30 -0.23
CA SER A 68 4.04 -2.63 0.62
C SER A 68 4.69 -1.42 -0.04
N ILE A 69 4.97 -1.48 -1.35
CA ILE A 69 5.60 -0.36 -2.06
C ILE A 69 4.63 0.80 -2.26
N VAL A 70 3.37 0.52 -2.59
CA VAL A 70 2.33 1.56 -2.66
C VAL A 70 2.19 2.24 -1.32
N LEU A 71 2.00 1.44 -0.27
CA LEU A 71 1.85 1.91 1.08
C LEU A 71 3.03 2.79 1.52
N GLY A 72 4.26 2.29 1.36
CA GLY A 72 5.46 3.06 1.70
C GLY A 72 5.54 4.39 0.94
N SER A 73 5.19 4.38 -0.36
CA SER A 73 5.18 5.58 -1.20
C SER A 73 4.13 6.60 -0.75
N VAL A 74 2.93 6.13 -0.38
CA VAL A 74 1.83 6.97 0.10
C VAL A 74 2.19 7.61 1.44
N VAL A 75 2.67 6.82 2.40
CA VAL A 75 3.10 7.32 3.72
C VAL A 75 4.21 8.34 3.59
N TYR A 76 5.20 8.03 2.76
CA TYR A 76 6.28 8.96 2.48
C TYR A 76 5.74 10.28 1.94
N GLY A 77 4.88 10.24 0.91
CA GLY A 77 4.31 11.45 0.32
C GLY A 77 3.39 12.23 1.27
N ILE A 78 2.64 11.57 2.16
CA ILE A 78 1.89 12.22 3.23
C ILE A 78 2.83 13.03 4.13
N ARG A 79 3.95 12.43 4.56
CA ARG A 79 4.96 13.12 5.38
C ARG A 79 5.62 14.30 4.68
N GLN A 80 5.73 14.25 3.36
CA GLN A 80 6.23 15.37 2.56
C GLN A 80 5.18 16.47 2.29
N GLY A 81 3.95 16.32 2.80
CA GLY A 81 2.86 17.27 2.56
C GLY A 81 2.33 17.25 1.11
N TRP A 82 2.59 16.17 0.37
CA TRP A 82 2.16 16.07 -1.02
C TRP A 82 0.66 15.88 -1.15
N ASN A 83 0.09 16.46 -2.21
CA ASN A 83 -1.31 16.22 -2.58
C ASN A 83 -1.51 14.81 -3.13
N HIS A 84 -2.77 14.41 -3.29
CA HIS A 84 -3.16 13.07 -3.73
C HIS A 84 -2.52 12.67 -5.08
N GLU A 85 -2.57 13.55 -6.08
CA GLU A 85 -2.01 13.29 -7.41
C GLU A 85 -0.51 12.99 -7.36
N ARG A 86 0.27 13.79 -6.62
CA ARG A 86 1.71 13.58 -6.50
C ARG A 86 2.04 12.29 -5.75
N ARG A 87 1.24 11.92 -4.74
CA ARG A 87 1.41 10.63 -4.02
C ARG A 87 1.17 9.44 -4.92
N ILE A 88 0.11 9.47 -5.74
CA ILE A 88 -0.16 8.44 -6.74
C ILE A 88 0.98 8.35 -7.75
N GLN A 89 1.40 9.49 -8.30
CA GLN A 89 2.49 9.54 -9.28
C GLN A 89 3.76 8.89 -8.71
N PHE A 90 4.15 9.25 -7.48
CA PHE A 90 5.31 8.68 -6.83
C PHE A 90 5.18 7.17 -6.56
N ALA A 91 4.00 6.69 -6.17
CA ALA A 91 3.76 5.25 -6.03
C ALA A 91 3.97 4.52 -7.37
N HIS A 92 3.47 5.07 -8.48
CA HIS A 92 3.70 4.51 -9.81
C HIS A 92 5.18 4.51 -10.21
N GLU A 93 5.92 5.58 -9.92
CA GLU A 93 7.37 5.68 -10.16
C GLU A 93 8.13 4.57 -9.41
N ASN A 94 7.87 4.38 -8.11
CA ASN A 94 8.53 3.34 -7.30
C ASN A 94 8.18 1.92 -7.72
N LEU A 95 6.97 1.69 -8.25
CA LEU A 95 6.58 0.39 -8.77
C LEU A 95 7.29 0.05 -10.08
N ARG A 96 7.55 1.05 -10.93
CA ARG A 96 8.33 0.88 -12.17
C ARG A 96 9.81 0.64 -11.87
N ASN A 97 10.32 1.26 -10.81
CA ASN A 97 11.72 1.16 -10.40
C ASN A 97 12.02 -0.04 -9.50
N LYS A 98 11.08 -0.99 -9.33
CA LYS A 98 11.37 -2.20 -8.53
C LYS A 98 12.54 -2.97 -9.13
N PRO A 99 13.55 -3.34 -8.34
CA PRO A 99 14.58 -4.25 -8.80
C PRO A 99 13.93 -5.58 -9.21
N SER A 100 14.35 -6.10 -10.36
CA SER A 100 13.81 -7.31 -11.02
C SER A 100 13.96 -8.60 -10.22
N SER A 101 14.55 -8.54 -9.02
CA SER A 101 14.99 -9.67 -8.20
C SER A 101 14.07 -10.02 -7.01
N LEU A 102 12.80 -9.57 -7.02
CA LEU A 102 11.77 -9.96 -6.04
C LEU A 102 10.69 -10.89 -6.61
#